data_AF-A0A831JIR7-F1
#
_entry.id   AF-A0A831JIR7-F1
#
_cell.length_a   1.000
_cell.length_b   1.000
_cell.length_c   1.000
_cell.angle_alpha   90.00
_cell.angle_beta   90.00
_cell.angle_gamma   90.00
#
_symmetry.space_group_name_H-M   'P 1'
#
loop_
_entity.id
_entity.type
_entity.pdbx_description
1 polymer ?
#
loop_
_entity_poly.entity_id
_entity_poly.type
_entity_poly.pdbx_seq_one_letter_code
_entity_poly.pdbx_strand_id
1 'polypeptide(L)' 'METKIKDKIEYTVICISEFAKKHQLTLPQAFNYLKRWEGIDFLDKGYDVEHLFSIEDAVDDLTDYCKRQGGQLA' A
#
# COMPACT_ATOMS: atom_id res chain seq x y z
N MET A 1 18.51 11.12 9.05
CA MET A 1 17.17 11.58 9.49
C MET A 1 16.31 12.01 8.30
N GLU A 2 16.87 12.71 7.31
CA GLU A 2 16.17 13.02 6.03
C GLU A 2 15.89 11.78 5.15
N THR A 3 16.71 10.74 5.24
CA THR A 3 16.58 9.51 4.42
C THR A 3 15.29 8.73 4.67
N LYS A 4 14.89 8.53 5.95
CA LYS A 4 13.73 7.70 6.30
C LYS A 4 12.40 8.18 5.72
N ILE A 5 12.18 9.51 5.62
CA ILE A 5 10.94 10.05 5.06
C ILE A 5 10.90 9.82 3.55
N LYS A 6 12.03 10.05 2.86
CA LYS A 6 12.13 9.81 1.42
C LYS A 6 11.91 8.34 1.09
N ASP A 7 12.59 7.44 1.79
CA ASP A 7 12.49 5.99 1.56
C ASP A 7 11.04 5.49 1.76
N LYS A 8 10.36 6.01 2.79
CA LYS A 8 8.96 5.71 3.09
C LYS A 8 8.00 6.23 2.01
N ILE A 9 8.25 7.42 1.47
CA ILE A 9 7.45 7.96 0.36
C ILE A 9 7.66 7.12 -0.89
N GLU A 10 8.91 6.79 -1.24
CA GLU A 10 9.23 5.95 -2.40
C GLU A 10 8.59 4.57 -2.30
N TYR A 11 8.71 3.92 -1.14
CA TYR A 11 8.05 2.66 -0.83
C TYR A 11 6.53 2.75 -0.99
N THR A 12 5.91 3.78 -0.41
CA THR A 12 4.45 3.99 -0.52
C THR A 12 4.01 4.14 -1.98
N VAL A 13 4.75 4.91 -2.79
CA VAL A 13 4.46 5.11 -4.21
C VAL A 13 4.59 3.80 -5.00
N ILE A 14 5.61 2.99 -4.70
CA ILE A 14 5.79 1.66 -5.31
C ILE A 14 4.61 0.75 -4.94
N CYS A 15 4.24 0.64 -3.67
CA CYS A 15 3.11 -0.17 -3.21
C CYS A 15 1.80 0.25 -3.87
N ILE A 16 1.51 1.55 -3.99
CA ILE A 16 0.30 2.03 -4.68
C ILE A 16 0.32 1.63 -6.16
N SER A 17 1.49 1.72 -6.82
CA SER A 17 1.65 1.38 -8.23
C SER A 17 1.48 -0.11 -8.51
N GLU A 18 2.09 -0.97 -7.68
CA GLU A 18 1.96 -2.42 -7.81
C GLU A 18 0.57 -2.91 -7.38
N PHE A 19 -0.04 -2.30 -6.37
CA PHE A 19 -1.45 -2.54 -6.02
C PHE A 19 -2.37 -2.20 -7.21
N ALA A 20 -2.13 -1.08 -7.89
CA ALA A 20 -2.89 -0.70 -9.07
C ALA A 20 -2.77 -1.74 -10.19
N LYS A 21 -1.56 -2.24 -10.45
CA LYS A 21 -1.32 -3.30 -11.45
C LYS A 21 -2.02 -4.61 -11.07
N LYS A 22 -1.85 -5.08 -9.82
CA LYS A 22 -2.46 -6.32 -9.34
C LYS A 22 -3.98 -6.32 -9.51
N HIS A 23 -4.63 -5.21 -9.14
CA HIS A 23 -6.08 -5.06 -9.15
C HIS A 23 -6.65 -4.45 -10.43
N GLN A 24 -5.82 -4.27 -11.46
CA GLN A 24 -6.19 -3.67 -12.75
C GLN A 24 -6.88 -2.30 -12.61
N LEU A 25 -6.39 -1.50 -11.67
CA LEU A 25 -6.84 -0.15 -11.38
C LEU A 25 -5.93 0.89 -12.04
N THR A 26 -6.49 2.05 -12.32
CA THR A 26 -5.67 3.24 -12.56
C THR A 26 -5.02 3.69 -11.24
N LEU A 27 -3.87 4.38 -11.32
CA LEU A 27 -3.18 4.89 -10.14
C LEU A 27 -4.09 5.76 -9.23
N PRO A 28 -4.95 6.66 -9.75
CA PRO A 28 -5.90 7.39 -8.91
C PRO A 28 -6.96 6.50 -8.24
N GLN A 29 -7.45 5.46 -8.91
CA GLN A 29 -8.39 4.51 -8.31
C GLN A 29 -7.75 3.73 -7.16
N ALA A 30 -6.52 3.23 -7.37
CA ALA A 30 -5.75 2.55 -6.34
C ALA A 30 -5.51 3.46 -5.13
N PHE A 31 -5.00 4.68 -5.35
CA PHE A 31 -4.79 5.64 -4.26
C PHE A 31 -6.08 5.94 -3.48
N ASN A 32 -7.18 6.21 -4.19
CA ASN A 32 -8.47 6.49 -3.56
C ASN A 32 -9.00 5.30 -2.76
N TYR A 33 -8.84 4.08 -3.27
CA TYR A 33 -9.21 2.86 -2.56
C TYR A 33 -8.39 2.66 -1.29
N LEU A 34 -7.06 2.74 -1.40
CA LEU A 34 -6.15 2.59 -0.26
C LEU A 34 -6.37 3.68 0.78
N LYS A 35 -6.67 4.91 0.37
CA LYS A 35 -7.04 5.98 1.29
C LYS A 35 -8.38 5.73 1.97
N ARG A 36 -9.38 5.21 1.25
CA ARG A 36 -10.73 4.92 1.76
C ARG A 36 -10.71 3.82 2.83
N TRP A 37 -9.86 2.82 2.66
CA TRP A 37 -9.81 1.60 3.49
C TRP A 37 -8.52 1.51 4.33
N GLU A 38 -7.99 2.66 4.73
CA GLU A 38 -6.84 2.81 5.64
C GLU A 38 -5.53 2.13 5.20
N GLY A 39 -5.41 1.72 3.94
CA GLY A 39 -4.20 1.12 3.38
C GLY A 39 -2.99 2.06 3.36
N ILE A 40 -3.19 3.37 3.18
CA ILE A 40 -2.09 4.35 3.29
C ILE A 40 -1.58 4.44 4.73
N ASP A 41 -2.49 4.41 5.71
CA ASP A 41 -2.13 4.41 7.14
C ASP A 41 -1.42 3.11 7.55
N PHE A 42 -1.81 1.99 6.94
CA PHE A 42 -1.12 0.70 7.10
C PHE A 42 0.34 0.78 6.63
N LEU A 43 0.58 1.26 5.40
CA LEU A 43 1.94 1.44 4.87
C LEU A 43 2.74 2.45 5.71
N ASP A 44 2.10 3.51 6.19
CA ASP A 44 2.75 4.52 7.00
C ASP A 44 3.17 3.98 8.38
N LYS A 45 2.25 3.38 9.12
CA LYS A 45 2.52 2.88 10.49
C LYS A 45 3.33 1.58 10.47
N GLY A 46 3.18 0.76 9.44
CA GLY A 46 3.83 -0.53 9.26
C GLY A 46 5.21 -0.47 8.60
N TYR A 47 5.63 0.70 8.08
CA TYR A 47 6.83 0.85 7.24
C TYR A 47 8.05 0.10 7.78
N ASP A 48 8.42 0.29 9.05
CA ASP A 48 9.65 -0.28 9.63
C ASP A 48 9.70 -1.83 9.58
N VAL A 49 8.57 -2.49 9.36
CA VAL A 49 8.44 -3.95 9.19
C VAL A 49 8.16 -4.30 7.73
N GLU A 50 7.13 -3.71 7.13
CA GLU A 50 6.63 -4.06 5.79
C GLU A 50 7.69 -3.88 4.69
N HIS A 51 8.57 -2.87 4.80
CA HIS A 51 9.61 -2.61 3.80
C HIS A 51 10.73 -3.68 3.73
N LEU A 52 10.75 -4.62 4.67
CA LEU A 52 11.72 -5.73 4.69
C LEU A 52 11.25 -6.93 3.86
N PHE A 53 9.96 -6.98 3.51
CA PHE A 53 9.37 -8.03 2.68
C PHE A 53 9.43 -7.68 1.20
N SER A 54 9.02 -8.63 0.35
CA SER A 54 8.86 -8.36 -1.07
C SER A 54 7.74 -7.36 -1.31
N ILE A 55 7.75 -6.67 -2.45
CA ILE A 55 6.66 -5.75 -2.80
C ILE A 55 5.37 -6.53 -3.05
N GLU A 56 5.47 -7.73 -3.59
CA GLU A 56 4.34 -8.64 -3.78
C GLU A 56 3.66 -8.96 -2.44
N ASP A 57 4.43 -9.36 -1.42
CA ASP A 57 3.89 -9.64 -0.08
C ASP A 57 3.22 -8.40 0.52
N ALA A 58 3.86 -7.23 0.45
CA ALA A 58 3.30 -5.98 0.96
C ALA A 58 1.98 -5.60 0.26
N VAL A 59 1.85 -5.88 -1.05
CA VAL A 59 0.61 -5.64 -1.81
C VAL A 59 -0.49 -6.64 -1.45
N ASP A 60 -0.12 -7.88 -1.16
CA ASP A 60 -1.03 -8.93 -0.66
C ASP A 60 -1.56 -8.55 0.72
N ASP A 61 -0.68 -8.17 1.65
CA ASP A 61 -1.04 -7.69 2.98
C ASP A 61 -1.91 -6.44 2.92
N LEU A 62 -1.60 -5.51 2.01
CA LEU A 62 -2.41 -4.32 1.78
C LEU A 62 -3.83 -4.67 1.29
N THR A 63 -3.94 -5.67 0.42
CA THR A 63 -5.23 -6.18 -0.07
C THR A 63 -6.04 -6.78 1.07
N ASP A 64 -5.42 -7.65 1.87
CA ASP A 64 -6.06 -8.33 2.99
C ASP A 64 -6.42 -7.36 4.12
N TYR A 65 -5.56 -6.39 4.41
CA TYR A 65 -5.84 -5.33 5.38
C TYR A 65 -7.05 -4.51 4.92
N CYS A 66 -7.05 -4.02 3.68
CA CYS A 66 -8.18 -3.24 3.16
C CYS A 66 -9.49 -4.04 3.17
N LYS A 67 -9.46 -5.35 2.88
CA LYS A 67 -10.64 -6.24 2.99
C LYS A 67 -11.19 -6.28 4.41
N ARG A 68 -10.33 -6.37 5.44
CA ARG A 68 -10.74 -6.35 6.86
C ARG A 68 -11.37 -5.01 7.26
N GLN A 69 -11.00 -3.92 6.59
CA GLN A 69 -11.60 -2.59 6.79
C GLN A 69 -12.91 -2.36 6.01
N GLY A 70 -13.36 -3.33 5.20
CA GLY A 70 -14.60 -3.24 4.41
C GLY A 70 -14.40 -3.05 2.91
N GLY A 71 -13.15 -3.09 2.43
CA GLY A 71 -12.81 -3.11 1.01
C GLY A 71 -13.30 -4.39 0.31
N GLN A 72 -13.61 -4.28 -0.98
CA GLN A 72 -14.29 -5.34 -1.75
C GLN A 72 -13.54 -5.76 -3.04
N LEU A 73 -12.28 -5.35 -3.20
CA LEU A 73 -11.46 -5.87 -4.31
C LEU A 73 -11.16 -7.35 -4.08
N ALA A 74 -11.17 -8.12 -5.18
CA ALA A 74 -10.94 -9.57 -5.18
C ALA A 74 -9.49 -9.90 -4.81
#